data_AF-A0A3C0TL66-F1
#
_entry.id   AF-A0A3C0TL66-F1
#
_cell.length_a   1.000
_cell.length_b   1.000
_cell.length_c   1.000
_cell.angle_alpha   90.00
_cell.angle_beta   90.00
_cell.angle_gamma   90.00
#
_symmetry.space_group_name_H-M   'P 1'
#
loop_
_entity.id
_entity.type
_entity.pdbx_description
1 polymer ?
#
loop_
_entity_poly.entity_id
_entity_poly.type
_entity_poly.pdbx_seq_one_letter_code
_entity_poly.pdbx_strand_id
1 'polypeptide(L)' 'TLFCARSYRKLPGLYDVVFKAAVLGQADRGLETTLVLSGVTYEKALRLSRDYLEKISWKE' A
#
# COMPACT_ATOMS: atom_id res chain seq x y z
N THR A 1 1.52 -0.06 -9.87
CA THR A 1 1.17 -0.36 -8.47
C THR A 1 -0.04 -1.27 -8.43
N LEU A 2 -0.31 -1.93 -7.30
CA LEU A 2 -1.45 -2.82 -7.11
C LEU A 2 -2.02 -2.61 -5.71
N PHE A 3 -3.35 -2.57 -5.58
CA PHE A 3 -4.06 -2.44 -4.31
C PHE A 3 -5.15 -3.51 -4.25
N CYS A 4 -4.98 -4.50 -3.39
CA CYS A 4 -5.95 -5.57 -3.18
C CYS A 4 -6.59 -5.42 -1.80
N ALA A 5 -7.91 -5.36 -1.75
CA ALA A 5 -8.67 -5.34 -0.50
C ALA A 5 -9.55 -6.58 -0.39
N ARG A 6 -9.51 -7.24 0.77
CA ARG A 6 -10.33 -8.40 1.11
C ARG A 6 -11.19 -8.06 2.32
N SER A 7 -12.51 -8.07 2.16
CA SER A 7 -13.44 -7.82 3.26
C SER A 7 -13.52 -8.99 4.24
N TYR A 8 -13.74 -8.68 5.51
CA TYR A 8 -14.04 -9.68 6.53
C TYR A 8 -15.52 -10.09 6.49
N ARG A 9 -15.77 -11.41 6.50
CA ARG A 9 -17.14 -11.94 6.52
C ARG A 9 -17.87 -11.67 7.84
N LYS A 10 -17.17 -11.77 8.97
CA LYS A 10 -17.75 -11.64 10.32
C LYS A 10 -17.58 -10.25 10.95
N LEU A 11 -16.81 -9.38 10.31
CA LEU A 11 -16.51 -8.02 10.78
C LEU A 11 -16.78 -7.03 9.63
N PRO A 12 -18.06 -6.68 9.39
CA PRO A 12 -18.43 -5.80 8.29
C PRO A 12 -17.70 -4.46 8.37
N GLY A 13 -17.24 -3.96 7.21
CA GLY A 13 -16.52 -2.70 7.12
C GLY A 13 -15.02 -2.79 7.40
N LEU A 14 -14.50 -3.94 7.84
CA LEU A 14 -13.07 -4.20 7.98
C LEU A 14 -12.51 -5.00 6.81
N TYR A 15 -11.26 -4.68 6.46
CA TYR A 15 -10.55 -5.24 5.32
C TYR A 15 -9.12 -5.59 5.69
N ASP A 16 -8.61 -6.66 5.10
CA ASP A 16 -7.17 -6.81 4.90
C ASP A 16 -6.80 -6.21 3.55
N VAL A 17 -5.70 -5.48 3.50
CA VAL A 17 -5.20 -4.82 2.29
C VAL A 17 -3.76 -5.19 2.03
N VAL A 18 -3.46 -5.54 0.78
CA VAL A 18 -2.10 -5.68 0.26
C VAL A 18 -1.89 -4.62 -0.81
N PHE A 19 -0.98 -3.69 -0.55
CA PHE A 19 -0.52 -2.71 -1.52
C PHE A 19 0.90 -3.05 -1.97
N LYS A 20 1.12 -3.11 -3.28
CA LYS A 20 2.44 -3.35 -3.89
C LYS A 20 2.79 -2.24 -4.86
N ALA A 21 4.03 -1.78 -4.81
CA ALA A 21 4.55 -0.79 -5.73
C ALA A 21 5.98 -1.11 -6.13
N ALA A 22 6.33 -0.80 -7.37
CA ALA A 22 7.70 -0.71 -7.82
C ALA A 22 7.92 0.74 -8.27
N VAL A 23 8.99 1.35 -7.79
CA VAL A 23 9.37 2.75 -8.09
C VAL A 23 10.77 2.72 -8.68
N LEU A 24 10.96 3.41 -9.81
CA LEU A 24 12.27 3.58 -10.42
C LEU A 24 12.99 4.75 -9.74
N GLY A 25 14.28 4.57 -9.48
CA GLY A 25 15.18 5.62 -8.99
C GLY A 25 16.09 6.07 -10.12
N GLN A 26 17.38 5.75 -10.00
CA GLN A 26 18.36 5.96 -11.07
C GLN A 26 18.28 4.84 -12.12
N ALA A 27 19.04 4.97 -13.21
CA ALA A 27 19.00 4.06 -14.35
C ALA A 27 19.21 2.57 -14.00
N ASP A 28 19.93 2.28 -12.91
CA ASP A 28 20.28 0.94 -12.44
C ASP A 28 19.65 0.58 -11.08
N ARG A 29 18.80 1.44 -10.50
CA ARG A 29 18.25 1.27 -9.15
C ARG A 29 16.75 1.45 -9.12
N GLY A 30 16.07 0.56 -8.42
CA GLY A 30 14.64 0.63 -8.16
C GLY A 30 14.32 0.13 -6.76
N LEU A 31 13.11 0.42 -6.31
CA LEU A 31 12.55 -0.05 -5.06
C LEU A 31 11.27 -0.82 -5.36
N GLU A 32 11.21 -2.08 -4.95
CA GLU A 32 9.95 -2.81 -4.80
C GLU A 32 9.53 -2.78 -3.34
N THR A 33 8.27 -2.45 -3.08
CA THR A 33 7.72 -2.39 -1.73
C THR A 33 6.36 -3.08 -1.65
N THR A 34 6.08 -3.65 -0.47
CA THR A 34 4.80 -4.23 -0.10
C THR A 34 4.36 -3.69 1.25
N LEU A 35 3.17 -3.10 1.30
CA LEU A 35 2.48 -2.70 2.53
C LEU A 35 1.31 -3.66 2.78
N VAL A 36 1.29 -4.29 3.95
CA VAL A 36 0.23 -5.20 4.38
C VAL A 36 -0.50 -4.59 5.57
N LEU A 37 -1.81 -4.44 5.46
CA LEU A 37 -2.69 -3.89 6.50
C LEU A 37 -3.75 -4.92 6.84
N SER A 38 -4.08 -5.06 8.12
CA SER A 38 -5.08 -6.02 8.58
C SER A 38 -6.16 -5.39 9.44
N GLY A 39 -7.41 -5.76 9.18
CA GLY A 39 -8.56 -5.31 9.97
C GLY A 39 -8.77 -3.79 9.97
N VAL A 40 -8.49 -3.11 8.86
CA VAL A 40 -8.64 -1.64 8.73
C VAL A 40 -9.89 -1.29 7.91
N THR A 41 -10.42 -0.08 8.09
CA THR A 41 -11.47 0.41 7.18
C THR A 41 -10.89 0.68 5.80
N TYR A 42 -11.69 0.48 4.76
CA TYR A 42 -11.26 0.69 3.36
C TYR A 42 -10.71 2.10 3.13
N GLU A 43 -11.39 3.13 3.65
CA GLU A 43 -10.97 4.54 3.53
C GLU A 43 -9.58 4.77 4.14
N LYS A 44 -9.34 4.26 5.36
CA LYS A 44 -8.04 4.40 6.03
C LYS A 44 -6.95 3.64 5.28
N ALA A 45 -7.25 2.45 4.76
CA ALA A 45 -6.30 1.67 3.98
C ALA A 45 -5.88 2.38 2.69
N LEU A 46 -6.86 2.98 1.99
CA LEU A 46 -6.61 3.74 0.77
C LEU A 46 -5.77 4.99 1.05
N ARG A 47 -6.14 5.76 2.09
CA ARG A 47 -5.39 6.95 2.51
C ARG A 47 -3.96 6.60 2.88
N LEU A 48 -3.77 5.59 3.75
CA LEU A 48 -2.45 5.19 4.20
C LEU A 48 -1.57 4.67 3.05
N SER A 49 -2.14 3.94 2.09
CA SER A 49 -1.38 3.44 0.93
C SER A 49 -0.92 4.57 0.02
N ARG A 50 -1.73 5.63 -0.13
CA ARG A 50 -1.34 6.85 -0.85
C ARG A 50 -0.23 7.60 -0.11
N ASP A 51 -0.46 7.92 1.16
CA ASP A 51 0.51 8.63 2.01
C ASP A 51 1.84 7.85 2.05
N TYR A 52 1.79 6.51 2.14
CA TYR A 52 2.97 5.65 2.10
C TYR A 52 3.75 5.78 0.79
N LEU A 53 3.07 5.74 -0.36
CA LEU A 53 3.72 5.90 -1.67
C LEU A 53 4.31 7.30 -1.86
N GLU A 54 3.60 8.34 -1.43
CA GLU A 54 4.05 9.75 -1.55
C GLU A 54 5.28 10.05 -0.70
N LYS A 55 5.49 9.31 0.38
CA LYS A 55 6.67 9.46 1.25
C LYS A 55 7.90 8.72 0.74
N ILE A 56 7.77 7.91 -0.31
CA ILE A 56 8.92 7.31 -0.98
C ILE A 56 9.60 8.40 -1.82
N SER A 57 10.74 8.87 -1.32
CA SER A 57 11.60 9.81 -2.04
C SER A 57 13.00 9.23 -2.18
N TRP A 58 13.61 9.46 -3.33
CA TRP A 58 15.02 9.18 -3.55
C TRP A 58 15.83 10.33 -2.96
N LYS A 59 16.79 10.01 -2.09
CA LYS A 59 17.85 10.95 -1.71
C LYS A 59 19.04 10.70 -2.64
N GLU A 60 19.63 11.80 -3.11
CA GLU A 60 20.83 11.80 -3.95
C GLU A 60 22.04 11.20 -3.23
#